data_AF-A0A927S5E2-F1
#
_entry.id   AF-A0A927S5E2-F1
#
_cell.length_a   1.000
_cell.length_b   1.000
_cell.length_c   1.000
_cell.angle_alpha   90.00
_cell.angle_beta   90.00
_cell.angle_gamma   90.00
#
_symmetry.space_group_name_H-M   'P 1'
#
loop_
_entity.id
_entity.type
_entity.pdbx_description
1 polymer ?
#
loop_
_entity_poly.entity_id
_entity_poly.type
_entity_poly.pdbx_seq_one_letter_code
_entity_poly.pdbx_strand_id
1 'polypeptide(L)'
;MKFGYFDDRAREYVITTPETPLPWINYLGSDAFFSLISNTGGGYCFYRDAKLRRLIRYRYNQAGGDVGGRFTYIKDGDVVWSPAFLPAGTPLDAYKCRHGMGYTIFESEKNGVKAVQTLLVPRGERCEVHRLTVTNASDAVKSLNIYGAVE
;
A
#
# COMPACT_ATOMS: atom_id res chain seq x y z
N MET A 1 8.92 -3.41 -22.29
CA MET A 1 9.29 -2.77 -21.00
C MET A 1 8.91 -3.71 -19.86
N LYS A 2 9.61 -3.68 -18.72
CA LYS A 2 9.28 -4.46 -17.51
C LYS A 2 9.04 -3.48 -16.36
N PHE A 3 8.04 -3.75 -15.53
CA PHE A 3 7.64 -2.92 -14.37
C PHE A 3 7.99 -3.59 -13.03
N GLY A 4 8.63 -4.75 -13.09
CA GLY A 4 8.92 -5.60 -11.95
C GLY A 4 9.61 -6.91 -12.33
N TYR A 5 9.84 -7.76 -11.33
CA TYR A 5 10.51 -9.07 -11.46
C TYR A 5 10.07 -10.03 -10.34
N PHE A 6 10.30 -11.33 -10.54
CA PHE A 6 10.10 -12.34 -9.49
C PHE A 6 11.31 -12.39 -8.56
N ASP A 7 11.06 -12.40 -7.25
CA ASP A 7 12.02 -12.81 -6.23
C ASP A 7 11.60 -14.21 -5.74
N ASP A 8 12.15 -15.24 -6.37
CA ASP A 8 11.78 -16.63 -6.10
C ASP A 8 12.13 -17.07 -4.67
N ARG A 9 13.20 -16.49 -4.10
CA ARG A 9 13.61 -16.80 -2.73
C ARG A 9 12.63 -16.24 -1.72
N ALA A 10 12.16 -15.01 -1.93
CA ALA A 10 11.14 -14.40 -1.10
C ALA A 10 9.73 -14.95 -1.41
N ARG A 11 9.55 -15.56 -2.58
CA ARG A 11 8.26 -15.95 -3.16
C ARG A 11 7.35 -14.74 -3.36
N GLU A 12 7.92 -13.71 -3.98
CA GLU A 12 7.27 -12.42 -4.20
C GLU A 12 7.38 -11.99 -5.66
N TYR A 13 6.41 -11.18 -6.08
CA TYR A 13 6.57 -10.35 -7.26
C TYR A 13 6.90 -8.92 -6.82
N VAL A 14 8.03 -8.40 -7.29
CA VAL A 14 8.56 -7.08 -6.95
C VAL A 14 8.23 -6.10 -8.07
N ILE A 15 7.45 -5.08 -7.77
CA ILE A 15 7.05 -3.98 -8.65
C ILE A 15 7.94 -2.77 -8.31
N THR A 16 8.64 -2.21 -9.30
CA THR A 16 9.67 -1.18 -9.07
C THR A 16 9.22 0.23 -9.46
N THR A 17 7.98 0.40 -9.92
CA THR A 17 7.38 1.69 -10.25
C THR A 17 5.89 1.68 -9.87
N PRO A 18 5.34 2.78 -9.34
CA PRO A 18 3.90 2.85 -9.08
C PRO A 18 3.08 2.96 -10.37
N GLU A 19 3.71 3.36 -11.48
CA GLU A 19 3.08 3.59 -12.80
C GLU A 19 3.06 2.30 -13.64
N THR A 20 2.39 1.27 -13.13
CA THR A 20 2.11 0.05 -13.90
C THR A 20 1.06 0.33 -15.00
N PRO A 21 1.01 -0.46 -16.10
CA PRO A 21 0.04 -0.24 -17.19
C PRO A 21 -1.42 -0.29 -16.72
N LEU A 22 -1.68 -1.08 -15.67
CA LEU A 22 -2.93 -1.17 -14.92
C LEU A 22 -2.57 -1.44 -13.46
N PRO A 23 -3.47 -1.15 -12.49
CA PRO A 23 -3.26 -1.54 -11.10
C PRO A 23 -3.05 -3.05 -10.98
N TRP A 24 -1.92 -3.45 -10.40
CA TRP A 24 -1.63 -4.86 -10.14
C TRP A 24 -1.96 -5.16 -8.69
N ILE A 25 -2.75 -6.20 -8.46
CA ILE A 25 -3.31 -6.49 -7.14
C ILE A 25 -2.77 -7.76 -6.51
N ASN A 26 -2.89 -7.83 -5.19
CA ASN A 26 -2.74 -9.01 -4.38
C ASN A 26 -4.01 -9.25 -3.55
N TYR A 27 -4.15 -10.49 -3.08
CA TYR A 27 -5.18 -10.90 -2.12
C TYR A 27 -4.54 -11.15 -0.76
N LEU A 28 -5.13 -10.57 0.27
CA LEU A 28 -4.76 -10.81 1.66
C LEU A 28 -5.86 -11.63 2.34
N GLY A 29 -5.48 -12.53 3.22
CA GLY A 29 -6.40 -13.40 3.97
C GLY A 29 -6.59 -14.76 3.33
N SER A 30 -6.86 -15.76 4.17
CA SER A 30 -7.00 -17.16 3.75
C SER A 30 -8.20 -17.88 4.38
N ASP A 31 -8.96 -17.19 5.24
CA ASP A 31 -10.09 -17.76 5.97
C ASP A 31 -11.39 -17.02 5.65
N ALA A 32 -11.89 -16.19 6.58
CA ALA A 32 -13.20 -15.54 6.45
C ALA A 32 -13.10 -14.04 6.13
N PHE A 33 -11.93 -13.42 6.29
CA PHE A 33 -11.69 -12.01 6.02
C PHE A 33 -10.71 -11.86 4.87
N PHE A 34 -11.02 -10.99 3.92
CA PHE A 34 -10.24 -10.83 2.70
C PHE A 34 -10.02 -9.36 2.38
N SER A 35 -8.90 -9.08 1.72
CA SER A 35 -8.59 -7.78 1.16
C SER A 35 -8.05 -7.90 -0.26
N LEU A 36 -8.49 -7.00 -1.13
CA LEU A 36 -7.83 -6.73 -2.41
C LEU A 36 -6.97 -5.51 -2.22
N ILE A 37 -5.68 -5.60 -2.55
CA ILE A 37 -4.75 -4.46 -2.43
C ILE A 37 -3.92 -4.32 -3.70
N SER A 38 -3.85 -3.12 -4.27
CA SER A 38 -3.00 -2.84 -5.42
C SER A 38 -1.59 -2.42 -5.04
N ASN A 39 -0.74 -2.31 -6.06
CA ASN A 39 0.59 -1.73 -5.97
C ASN A 39 0.57 -0.26 -5.51
N THR A 40 -0.56 0.45 -5.60
CA THR A 40 -0.69 1.83 -5.13
C THR A 40 -1.60 1.98 -3.91
N GLY A 41 -1.89 0.87 -3.22
CA GLY A 41 -2.64 0.87 -1.96
C GLY A 41 -4.16 0.90 -2.12
N GLY A 42 -4.66 0.91 -3.35
CA GLY A 42 -6.09 0.86 -3.65
C GLY A 42 -6.73 -0.49 -3.34
N GLY A 43 -8.06 -0.51 -3.31
CA GLY A 43 -8.88 -1.70 -3.10
C GLY A 43 -9.76 -1.61 -1.85
N TYR A 44 -10.18 -2.77 -1.33
CA TYR A 44 -11.10 -2.85 -0.19
C TYR A 44 -10.92 -4.16 0.58
N CYS A 45 -11.62 -4.27 1.70
CA CYS A 45 -11.73 -5.51 2.47
C CYS A 45 -13.20 -5.87 2.77
N PHE A 46 -13.43 -7.15 3.04
CA PHE A 46 -14.75 -7.70 3.29
C PHE A 46 -14.67 -8.97 4.16
N TYR A 47 -15.77 -9.28 4.85
CA TYR A 47 -15.92 -10.50 5.63
C TYR A 47 -16.86 -11.49 4.94
N ARG A 48 -16.31 -12.57 4.39
CA ARG A 48 -16.96 -13.69 3.67
C ARG A 48 -17.64 -13.31 2.35
N ASP A 49 -18.43 -12.26 2.34
CA ASP A 49 -19.25 -11.86 1.19
C ASP A 49 -18.90 -10.42 0.76
N ALA A 50 -18.33 -10.27 -0.43
CA ALA A 50 -17.89 -8.98 -0.98
C ALA A 50 -19.03 -8.05 -1.41
N LYS A 51 -20.28 -8.55 -1.47
CA LYS A 51 -21.49 -7.77 -1.77
C LYS A 51 -22.21 -7.36 -0.48
N LEU A 52 -22.40 -8.30 0.44
CA LEU A 52 -23.25 -8.11 1.62
C LEU A 52 -22.48 -7.66 2.87
N ARG A 53 -21.16 -7.83 2.90
CA ARG A 53 -20.32 -7.58 4.09
C ARG A 53 -19.00 -6.91 3.72
N ARG A 54 -19.06 -5.94 2.82
CA ARG A 54 -17.94 -5.06 2.47
C ARG A 54 -17.75 -4.01 3.55
N LEU A 55 -16.51 -3.78 3.97
CA LEU A 55 -16.18 -2.80 5.02
C LEU A 55 -15.73 -1.46 4.41
N ILE A 56 -14.85 -1.53 3.41
CA ILE A 56 -14.23 -0.35 2.78
C ILE A 56 -14.82 -0.14 1.39
N ARG A 57 -15.14 1.11 1.04
CA ARG A 57 -15.65 1.49 -0.27
C ARG A 57 -14.53 1.45 -1.31
N TYR A 58 -14.89 0.97 -2.50
CA TYR A 58 -14.02 1.00 -3.67
C TYR A 58 -14.82 1.35 -4.92
N ARG A 59 -14.27 2.23 -5.76
CA ARG A 59 -14.89 2.71 -7.00
C ARG A 59 -14.21 2.04 -8.19
N TYR A 60 -14.92 1.10 -8.81
CA TYR A 60 -14.51 0.54 -10.10
C TYR A 60 -14.65 1.60 -11.20
N ASN A 61 -13.78 1.57 -12.20
CA ASN A 61 -13.75 2.53 -13.32
C ASN A 61 -13.61 4.00 -12.87
N GLN A 62 -12.89 4.22 -11.76
CA GLN A 62 -12.59 5.56 -11.28
C GLN A 62 -11.65 6.29 -12.25
N ALA A 63 -11.98 7.54 -12.59
CA ALA A 63 -11.09 8.41 -13.34
C ALA A 63 -9.94 8.90 -12.44
N GLY A 64 -8.71 8.92 -12.97
CA GLY A 64 -7.52 9.31 -12.21
C GLY A 64 -6.79 8.17 -11.50
N GLY A 65 -7.14 6.91 -11.81
CA GLY A 65 -6.43 5.73 -11.33
C GLY A 65 -7.06 5.12 -10.08
N ASP A 66 -6.24 4.32 -9.38
CA ASP A 66 -6.67 3.47 -8.29
C ASP A 66 -6.73 4.19 -6.93
N VAL A 67 -7.60 5.20 -6.85
CA VAL A 67 -7.77 6.03 -5.66
C VAL A 67 -9.07 5.63 -4.95
N GLY A 68 -8.94 4.73 -3.99
CA GLY A 68 -10.04 4.28 -3.14
C GLY A 68 -9.56 3.20 -2.17
N GLY A 69 -9.88 3.35 -0.89
CA GLY A 69 -9.61 2.32 0.10
C GLY A 69 -8.96 2.86 1.36
N ARG A 70 -7.71 2.44 1.58
CA ARG A 70 -6.93 2.68 2.80
C ARG A 70 -5.71 3.52 2.48
N PHE A 71 -5.57 4.63 3.18
CA PHE A 71 -4.57 5.64 2.89
C PHE A 71 -3.67 5.86 4.08
N THR A 72 -2.39 6.12 3.78
CA THR A 72 -1.40 6.55 4.75
C THR A 72 -0.70 7.77 4.17
N TYR A 73 -0.76 8.88 4.89
CA TYR A 73 -0.09 10.12 4.52
C TYR A 73 1.03 10.39 5.52
N ILE A 74 2.18 10.78 5.00
CA ILE A 74 3.31 11.29 5.75
C ILE A 74 3.49 12.75 5.33
N LYS A 75 3.40 13.66 6.29
CA LYS A 75 3.64 15.09 6.10
C LYS A 75 4.99 15.47 6.71
N ASP A 76 5.92 15.92 5.87
CA ASP A 76 7.23 16.45 6.22
C ASP A 76 7.31 17.92 5.75
N GLY A 77 7.19 18.87 6.69
CA GLY A 77 7.00 20.28 6.35
C GLY A 77 5.72 20.49 5.54
N ASP A 78 5.86 21.06 4.35
CA ASP A 78 4.76 21.29 3.39
C ASP A 78 4.55 20.15 2.40
N VAL A 79 5.43 19.13 2.42
CA VAL A 79 5.34 17.98 1.53
C VAL A 79 4.48 16.90 2.18
N VAL A 80 3.36 16.57 1.54
CA VAL A 80 2.54 15.40 1.89
C VAL A 80 2.82 14.33 0.85
N TRP A 81 3.06 13.10 1.28
CA TRP A 81 3.28 11.96 0.39
C TRP A 81 2.73 10.68 1.01
N SER A 82 2.65 9.61 0.22
CA SER A 82 2.10 8.32 0.65
C SER A 82 3.10 7.19 0.35
N PRO A 83 3.27 6.20 1.26
CA PRO A 83 4.18 5.09 1.01
C PRO A 83 3.82 4.27 -0.24
N ALA A 84 2.52 4.14 -0.51
CA ALA A 84 1.99 3.48 -1.69
C ALA A 84 1.88 4.42 -2.93
N PHE A 85 2.56 5.57 -2.92
CA PHE A 85 2.46 6.65 -3.91
C PHE A 85 1.08 7.34 -3.97
N LEU A 86 0.02 6.61 -4.31
CA LEU A 86 -1.35 7.10 -4.14
C LEU A 86 -1.77 7.01 -2.67
N PRO A 87 -2.71 7.85 -2.20
CA PRO A 87 -3.47 8.84 -2.97
C PRO A 87 -2.79 10.20 -3.13
N ALA A 88 -1.66 10.46 -2.46
CA ALA A 88 -0.98 11.76 -2.55
C ALA A 88 -0.47 12.07 -3.97
N GLY A 89 -0.01 11.04 -4.70
CA GLY A 89 0.51 11.19 -6.06
C GLY A 89 1.82 11.99 -6.13
N THR A 90 2.43 12.29 -4.99
CA THR A 90 3.68 13.03 -4.89
C THR A 90 4.83 12.18 -5.42
N PRO A 91 5.67 12.70 -6.34
CA PRO A 91 6.82 11.96 -6.84
C PRO A 91 7.74 11.53 -5.70
N LEU A 92 8.03 10.24 -5.65
CA LEU A 92 8.89 9.60 -4.65
C LEU A 92 10.33 9.51 -5.16
N ASP A 93 11.29 9.54 -4.25
CA ASP A 93 12.71 9.45 -4.58
C ASP A 93 13.11 7.97 -4.81
N ALA A 94 12.42 7.05 -4.11
CA ALA A 94 12.45 5.62 -4.36
C ALA A 94 11.07 5.00 -4.08
N TYR A 95 10.74 3.94 -4.82
CA TYR A 95 9.51 3.16 -4.63
C TYR A 95 9.73 1.69 -4.99
N LYS A 96 9.10 0.82 -4.21
CA LYS A 96 8.96 -0.61 -4.49
C LYS A 96 7.69 -1.12 -3.84
N CYS A 97 6.91 -1.91 -4.57
CA CYS A 97 5.83 -2.72 -4.00
C CYS A 97 6.19 -4.20 -4.15
N ARG A 98 5.99 -4.98 -3.10
CA ARG A 98 6.21 -6.43 -3.09
C ARG A 98 4.91 -7.12 -2.76
N HIS A 99 4.42 -7.93 -3.68
CA HIS A 99 3.30 -8.82 -3.43
C HIS A 99 3.82 -10.21 -3.08
N GLY A 100 3.59 -10.63 -1.83
CA GLY A 100 3.89 -11.96 -1.34
C GLY A 100 2.64 -12.78 -1.08
N MET A 101 2.82 -13.97 -0.52
CA MET A 101 1.71 -14.87 -0.19
C MET A 101 0.90 -14.36 1.01
N GLY A 102 -0.20 -13.65 0.76
CA GLY A 102 -1.11 -13.14 1.79
C GLY A 102 -0.66 -11.84 2.48
N TYR A 103 0.37 -11.17 1.94
CA TYR A 103 0.85 -9.88 2.41
C TYR A 103 1.36 -9.01 1.26
N THR A 104 1.35 -7.69 1.45
CA THR A 104 1.95 -6.70 0.55
C THR A 104 2.85 -5.75 1.33
N ILE A 105 3.98 -5.36 0.75
CA ILE A 105 4.92 -4.39 1.33
C ILE A 105 5.13 -3.23 0.35
N PHE A 106 4.97 -2.01 0.84
CA PHE A 106 5.43 -0.80 0.17
C PHE A 106 6.73 -0.34 0.82
N GLU A 107 7.77 -0.14 0.03
CA GLU A 107 9.04 0.49 0.44
C GLU A 107 9.19 1.76 -0.38
N SER A 108 9.34 2.90 0.29
CA SER A 108 9.34 4.21 -0.36
C SER A 108 10.22 5.19 0.37
N GLU A 109 10.68 6.22 -0.34
CA GLU A 109 11.49 7.27 0.23
C GLU A 109 11.10 8.63 -0.32
N LYS A 110 11.02 9.63 0.56
CA LYS A 110 10.90 11.03 0.17
C LYS A 110 11.68 11.94 1.11
N ASN A 111 12.50 12.83 0.56
CA ASN A 111 13.24 13.86 1.29
C ASN A 111 14.07 13.32 2.47
N GLY A 112 14.68 12.15 2.29
CA GLY A 112 15.45 11.44 3.31
C GLY A 112 14.62 10.75 4.41
N VAL A 113 13.31 10.62 4.21
CA VAL A 113 12.42 9.83 5.08
C VAL A 113 12.02 8.56 4.36
N LYS A 114 12.44 7.40 4.89
CA LYS A 114 12.09 6.09 4.38
C LYS A 114 10.85 5.56 5.09
N ALA A 115 9.92 5.00 4.34
CA ALA A 115 8.72 4.34 4.86
C ALA A 115 8.61 2.91 4.33
N VAL A 116 8.46 1.96 5.24
CA VAL A 116 8.14 0.55 4.93
C VAL A 116 6.78 0.22 5.55
N GLN A 117 5.78 -0.02 4.70
CA GLN A 117 4.42 -0.36 5.12
C GLN A 117 4.08 -1.78 4.70
N THR A 118 3.86 -2.67 5.68
CA THR A 118 3.39 -4.05 5.45
C THR A 118 1.91 -4.15 5.76
N LEU A 119 1.14 -4.76 4.86
CA LEU A 119 -0.28 -5.05 5.03
C LEU A 119 -0.51 -6.56 4.90
N LEU A 120 -1.29 -7.13 5.83
CA LEU A 120 -1.69 -8.53 5.79
C LEU A 120 -2.98 -8.76 6.57
N VAL A 121 -3.61 -9.90 6.35
CA VAL A 121 -4.70 -10.41 7.19
C VAL A 121 -4.13 -11.61 7.96
N PRO A 122 -4.02 -11.57 9.30
CA PRO A 122 -3.50 -12.69 10.06
C PRO A 122 -4.41 -13.92 9.94
N ARG A 123 -3.84 -15.13 10.05
CA ARG A 123 -4.62 -16.37 10.03
C ARG A 123 -5.57 -16.43 11.22
N GLY A 124 -6.80 -16.87 11.00
CA GLY A 124 -7.85 -16.93 12.02
C GLY A 124 -8.47 -15.58 12.41
N GLU A 125 -7.87 -14.47 11.97
CA GLU A 125 -8.32 -13.13 12.36
C GLU A 125 -9.27 -12.50 11.35
N ARG A 126 -10.09 -11.57 11.83
CA ARG A 126 -11.10 -10.85 11.03
C ARG A 126 -10.75 -9.38 10.85
N CYS A 127 -9.45 -9.10 10.69
CA CYS A 127 -8.92 -7.77 10.51
C CYS A 127 -7.79 -7.76 9.50
N GLU A 128 -7.59 -6.60 8.88
CA GLU A 128 -6.34 -6.30 8.19
C GLU A 128 -5.44 -5.49 9.12
N VAL A 129 -4.18 -5.91 9.20
CA VAL A 129 -3.15 -5.25 10.01
C VAL A 129 -2.20 -4.49 9.11
N HIS A 130 -1.87 -3.27 9.54
CA HIS A 130 -0.94 -2.37 8.88
C HIS A 130 0.24 -2.12 9.81
N ARG A 131 1.45 -2.45 9.37
CA ARG A 131 2.68 -2.11 10.09
C ARG A 131 3.47 -1.09 9.29
N LEU A 132 3.52 0.14 9.78
CA LEU A 132 4.34 1.21 9.21
C LEU A 132 5.63 1.37 10.03
N THR A 133 6.78 1.29 9.37
CA THR A 133 8.08 1.66 9.92
C THR A 133 8.56 2.91 9.19
N VAL A 134 8.90 3.96 9.93
CA VAL A 134 9.44 5.20 9.37
C VAL A 134 10.84 5.42 9.91
N THR A 135 11.78 5.67 9.00
CA THR A 135 13.19 5.89 9.32
C THR A 135 13.62 7.24 8.77
N ASN A 136 14.14 8.10 9.64
CA ASN A 136 14.87 9.29 9.21
C ASN A 136 16.27 8.86 8.72
N ALA A 137 16.51 8.96 7.43
CA ALA A 137 17.78 8.65 6.77
C ALA A 137 18.56 9.93 6.37
N SER A 138 18.14 11.09 6.88
CA SER A 138 18.81 12.38 6.68
C SER A 138 19.65 12.78 7.89
N ASP A 139 20.50 13.79 7.71
CA ASP A 139 21.34 14.36 8.78
C ASP A 139 20.61 15.42 9.63
N ALA A 140 19.34 15.70 9.33
CA ALA A 140 18.52 16.68 10.04
C ALA A 140 17.46 16.00 10.90
N VAL A 141 17.09 16.61 12.03
CA VAL A 141 15.94 16.17 12.82
C VAL A 141 14.66 16.36 12.00
N LYS A 142 13.82 15.33 11.93
CA LYS A 142 12.54 15.35 11.22
C LYS A 142 11.38 15.43 12.20
N SER A 143 10.44 16.33 11.93
CA SER A 143 9.13 16.39 12.60
C SER A 143 8.06 16.00 11.60
N LEU A 144 7.48 14.82 11.80
CA LEU A 144 6.57 14.19 10.85
C LEU A 144 5.17 14.08 11.45
N ASN A 145 4.16 14.35 10.64
CA ASN A 145 2.78 14.02 10.97
C ASN A 145 2.32 12.86 10.09
N ILE A 146 1.74 11.83 10.71
CA ILE A 146 1.28 10.63 10.02
C ILE A 146 -0.23 10.54 10.18
N TYR A 147 -0.94 10.38 9.06
CA TYR A 147 -2.40 10.29 9.03
C TYR A 147 -2.83 9.00 8.34
N GLY A 148 -3.75 8.28 9.00
CA GLY A 148 -4.47 7.17 8.39
C GLY A 148 -5.87 7.61 7.98
N ALA A 149 -6.36 7.14 6.83
CA ALA A 149 -7.74 7.33 6.41
C ALA A 149 -8.27 6.07 5.72
N VAL A 150 -9.55 5.78 5.91
CA VAL A 150 -10.28 4.72 5.22
C VAL A 150 -11.67 5.25 4.84
N GLU A 151 -12.18 4.84 3.68
CA GLU A 151 -13.54 5.18 3.22
C GLU A 151 -14.43 3.94 3.13
#